data_AF-A0A177B7W0-F1
#
_entry.id   AF-A0A177B7W0-F1
#
_cell.length_a   1.000
_cell.length_b   1.000
_cell.length_c   1.000
_cell.angle_alpha   90.00
_cell.angle_beta   90.00
_cell.angle_gamma   90.00
#
_symmetry.space_group_name_H-M   'P 1'
#
loop_
_entity.id
_entity.type
_entity.pdbx_description
1 polymer ?
#
loop_
_entity_poly.entity_id
_entity_poly.type
_entity_poly.pdbx_seq_one_letter_code
_entity_poly.pdbx_strand_id
1 'polypeptide(L)'
;MTYTLPNNINFGYLKKIYGGHSDSTPHDAMNLNHVYNAYYQYRGGLLKTQIQQAMKYTCADEMFVYESEYMNLIAELERRYYIIREVEWEFKMLDYCNVNNITLEDAKYRWLAKRTHGKFFSEYAWDTFLSKRTFPLSRVTFEQLQIFLCSIPSYKDHPKKVKKVDPIVVQVEEHIPVPEIKEDIKEKILPPPNGESDYQKSLREKLQLAIESTNESEIQKCVKDCLESGISKNDQQIEEANLLLKQFDLAKKLRSGIDQKSIKILEDAIDKVRHYGLENNMSKLMEEAINVLMQLRRLERIRAEILKLTQPTVAEIKSYNKPPEAVHQIMIATFTLLGHSVQETKIWKTVQALISKTGKMGLKRRCLGCEPDKLLEKNAIAAKKIIIKYDLDEIRDVSAGTATFYLWVNYQLFF
;
A
#
# COMPACT_ATOMS: atom_id res chain seq x y z
N MET A 1 12.89 19.84 8.72
CA MET A 1 13.44 18.52 9.10
C MET A 1 14.95 18.63 9.02
N THR A 2 15.61 18.84 10.15
CA THR A 2 17.08 18.76 10.25
C THR A 2 17.39 17.37 10.76
N TYR A 3 17.73 16.46 9.84
CA TYR A 3 18.14 15.10 10.16
C TYR A 3 19.59 15.12 10.64
N THR A 4 19.84 14.62 11.85
CA THR A 4 21.20 14.30 12.32
C THR A 4 21.62 12.96 11.72
N LEU A 5 22.62 13.00 10.84
CA LEU A 5 23.19 11.82 10.21
C LEU A 5 23.89 10.91 11.25
N PRO A 6 23.88 9.58 11.07
CA PRO A 6 24.63 8.66 11.92
C PRO A 6 26.13 8.99 11.91
N ASN A 7 26.74 9.08 13.10
CA ASN A 7 28.14 9.48 13.37
C ASN A 7 29.25 8.60 12.75
N ASN A 8 28.95 7.71 11.80
CA ASN A 8 29.91 6.70 11.31
C ASN A 8 30.16 6.69 9.80
N ILE A 9 29.66 7.65 9.02
CA ILE A 9 30.06 7.76 7.61
C ILE A 9 31.35 8.58 7.52
N ASN A 10 32.48 7.90 7.73
CA ASN A 10 33.79 8.49 7.53
C ASN A 10 34.14 8.46 6.03
N PHE A 11 33.79 9.52 5.30
CA PHE A 11 34.25 9.73 3.91
C PHE A 11 35.77 9.79 3.79
N GLY A 12 36.52 9.95 4.89
CA GLY A 12 37.97 9.76 4.91
C GLY A 12 38.40 8.36 4.47
N TYR A 13 37.55 7.34 4.63
CA TYR A 13 37.78 6.00 4.08
C TYR A 13 37.59 5.97 2.55
N LEU A 14 36.63 6.74 2.02
CA LEU A 14 36.38 6.86 0.58
C LEU A 14 37.43 7.72 -0.14
N LYS A 15 37.94 8.78 0.51
CA LYS A 15 39.10 9.56 0.05
C LYS A 15 40.38 8.70 0.01
N LYS A 16 40.50 7.71 0.91
CA LYS A 16 41.61 6.74 0.93
C LYS A 16 41.52 5.68 -0.20
N ILE A 17 40.31 5.31 -0.61
CA ILE A 17 40.09 4.30 -1.68
C ILE A 17 40.22 4.93 -3.08
N TYR A 18 39.82 6.19 -3.26
CA TYR A 18 39.80 6.85 -4.57
C TYR A 18 40.82 7.98 -4.74
N GLY A 19 41.65 8.27 -3.73
CA GLY A 19 42.77 9.22 -3.80
C GLY A 19 43.93 8.78 -4.72
N GLY A 20 43.72 7.76 -5.57
CA GLY A 20 44.67 7.27 -6.54
C GLY A 20 44.05 7.19 -7.94
N HIS A 21 44.34 8.21 -8.75
CA HIS A 21 44.37 8.22 -10.23
C HIS A 21 43.05 8.43 -11.01
N SER A 22 42.90 9.65 -11.54
CA SER A 22 42.74 9.89 -13.00
C SER A 22 42.94 11.39 -13.31
N ASP A 23 43.75 11.73 -14.33
CA ASP A 23 44.18 13.08 -14.71
C ASP A 23 43.09 14.01 -15.27
N SER A 24 41.80 13.68 -15.12
CA SER A 24 40.68 14.46 -15.68
C SER A 24 39.58 14.80 -14.69
N THR A 25 39.76 14.51 -13.40
CA THR A 25 38.81 14.87 -12.34
C THR A 25 39.39 15.99 -11.49
N PRO A 26 38.62 17.06 -11.17
CA PRO A 26 39.04 18.04 -10.17
C PRO A 26 39.49 17.32 -8.90
N HIS A 27 40.61 17.75 -8.31
CA HIS A 27 41.37 17.02 -7.29
C HIS A 27 40.58 16.62 -6.01
N ASP A 28 39.33 17.08 -5.86
CA ASP A 28 38.43 16.81 -4.73
C ASP A 28 36.96 16.53 -5.16
N ALA A 29 36.72 16.05 -6.39
CA ALA A 29 35.38 15.79 -6.91
C ALA A 29 35.09 14.31 -7.24
N MET A 30 33.93 13.81 -6.83
CA MET A 30 33.44 12.47 -7.17
C MET A 30 32.46 12.51 -8.34
N ASN A 31 32.63 11.63 -9.32
CA ASN A 31 31.65 11.43 -10.39
C ASN A 31 30.57 10.40 -9.98
N LEU A 32 29.53 10.26 -10.80
CA LEU A 32 28.42 9.32 -10.54
C LEU A 32 28.87 7.88 -10.24
N ASN A 33 29.91 7.37 -10.91
CA ASN A 33 30.39 6.00 -10.68
C ASN A 33 31.07 5.88 -9.31
N HIS A 34 31.86 6.88 -8.92
CA HIS A 34 32.50 6.92 -7.60
C HIS A 34 31.43 6.92 -6.49
N VAL A 35 30.42 7.79 -6.61
CA VAL A 35 29.31 7.86 -5.64
C VAL A 35 28.51 6.56 -5.60
N TYR A 36 28.19 5.99 -6.76
CA TYR A 36 27.45 4.72 -6.83
C TYR A 36 28.19 3.58 -6.16
N ASN A 37 29.47 3.39 -6.46
CA ASN A 37 30.27 2.34 -5.86
C ASN A 37 30.43 2.53 -4.35
N ALA A 38 30.66 3.77 -3.91
CA ALA A 38 30.78 4.12 -2.50
C ALA A 38 29.50 3.79 -1.72
N TYR A 39 28.34 4.24 -2.23
CA TYR A 39 27.06 4.00 -1.58
C TYR A 39 26.64 2.52 -1.65
N TYR A 40 26.99 1.83 -2.75
CA TYR A 40 26.73 0.40 -2.88
C TYR A 40 27.49 -0.42 -1.84
N GLN A 41 28.77 -0.10 -1.60
CA GLN A 41 29.56 -0.74 -0.56
C GLN A 41 29.06 -0.44 0.86
N TYR A 42 28.58 0.78 1.10
CA TYR A 42 28.05 1.17 2.40
C TYR A 42 26.71 0.49 2.71
N ARG A 43 25.77 0.49 1.75
CA ARG A 43 24.41 0.00 1.95
C ARG A 43 23.82 -0.76 0.75
N GLY A 44 24.06 -0.28 -0.46
CA GLY A 44 23.41 -0.84 -1.66
C GLY A 44 21.92 -0.51 -1.74
N GLY A 45 21.22 -1.21 -2.64
CA GLY A 45 19.76 -1.14 -2.77
C GLY A 45 19.19 0.07 -3.53
N LEU A 46 20.01 1.06 -3.89
CA LEU A 46 19.62 2.12 -4.82
C LEU A 46 20.15 1.85 -6.24
N LEU A 47 19.28 2.08 -7.23
CA LEU A 47 19.68 2.05 -8.64
C LEU A 47 20.59 3.24 -8.96
N LYS A 48 21.48 3.06 -9.95
CA LYS A 48 22.38 4.14 -10.40
C LYS A 48 21.62 5.39 -10.86
N THR A 49 20.46 5.20 -11.47
CA THR A 49 19.55 6.28 -11.86
C THR A 49 19.03 7.07 -10.66
N GLN A 50 18.78 6.43 -9.52
CA GLN A 50 18.38 7.13 -8.28
C GLN A 50 19.51 8.00 -7.74
N ILE A 51 20.73 7.48 -7.77
CA ILE A 51 21.91 8.23 -7.32
C ILE A 51 22.16 9.43 -8.21
N GLN A 52 22.01 9.26 -9.54
CA GLN A 52 22.10 10.39 -10.48
C GLN A 52 21.03 11.46 -10.21
N GLN A 53 19.80 11.06 -9.89
CA GLN A 53 18.75 12.02 -9.55
C GLN A 53 18.97 12.70 -8.20
N ALA A 54 19.57 11.99 -7.23
CA ALA A 54 19.99 12.58 -5.95
C ALA A 54 21.09 13.63 -6.17
N MET A 55 22.08 13.34 -7.03
CA MET A 55 23.12 14.29 -7.43
C MET A 55 22.50 15.54 -8.08
N LYS A 56 21.65 15.37 -9.10
CA LYS A 56 20.95 16.51 -9.74
C LYS A 56 20.13 17.36 -8.76
N TYR A 57 19.61 16.75 -7.71
CA TYR A 57 18.78 17.44 -6.72
C TYR A 57 19.59 18.22 -5.68
N THR A 58 20.79 17.72 -5.32
CA THR A 58 21.56 18.24 -4.18
C THR A 58 22.84 18.97 -4.57
N CYS A 59 23.42 18.65 -5.72
CA CYS A 59 24.69 19.17 -6.18
C CYS A 59 24.48 20.33 -7.16
N ALA A 60 25.42 21.28 -7.16
CA ALA A 60 25.44 22.36 -8.13
C ALA A 60 25.78 21.89 -9.55
N ASP A 61 26.56 20.81 -9.68
CA ASP A 61 26.96 20.19 -10.93
C ASP A 61 26.30 18.80 -11.08
N GLU A 62 25.76 18.50 -12.26
CA GLU A 62 25.07 17.23 -12.50
C GLU A 62 26.04 16.04 -12.68
N MET A 63 27.31 16.31 -13.00
CA MET A 63 28.35 15.33 -13.30
C MET A 63 29.27 15.05 -12.11
N PHE A 64 29.47 16.05 -11.24
CA PHE A 64 30.43 16.00 -10.15
C PHE A 64 29.83 16.41 -8.80
N VAL A 65 30.32 15.78 -7.74
CA VAL A 65 29.98 16.09 -6.35
C VAL A 65 31.23 16.59 -5.65
N TYR A 66 31.15 17.77 -5.06
CA TYR A 66 32.24 18.33 -4.26
C TYR A 66 32.13 17.93 -2.79
N GLU A 67 33.25 17.93 -2.07
CA GLU A 67 33.31 17.53 -0.67
C GLU A 67 32.31 18.29 0.23
N SER A 68 32.05 19.57 -0.07
CA SER A 68 31.06 20.39 0.64
C SER A 68 29.61 19.90 0.51
N GLU A 69 29.30 19.10 -0.51
CA GLU A 69 27.94 18.66 -0.85
C GLU A 69 27.64 17.23 -0.33
N TYR A 70 28.66 16.51 0.13
CA TYR A 70 28.56 15.10 0.52
C TYR A 70 27.48 14.82 1.57
N MET A 71 27.36 15.69 2.57
CA MET A 71 26.36 15.51 3.63
C MET A 71 24.94 15.66 3.11
N ASN A 72 24.70 16.61 2.21
CA ASN A 72 23.40 16.82 1.58
C ASN A 72 23.05 15.64 0.66
N LEU A 73 24.02 15.17 -0.13
CA LEU A 73 23.84 14.03 -1.01
C LEU A 73 23.54 12.76 -0.22
N ILE A 74 24.26 12.47 0.87
CA ILE A 74 23.96 11.31 1.72
C ILE A 74 22.55 11.41 2.28
N ALA A 75 22.18 12.56 2.85
CA ALA A 75 20.86 12.72 3.44
C ALA A 75 19.75 12.45 2.40
N GLU A 76 19.94 12.91 1.17
CA GLU A 76 19.03 12.62 0.07
C GLU A 76 19.04 11.15 -0.36
N LEU A 77 20.21 10.49 -0.42
CA LEU A 77 20.32 9.07 -0.74
C LEU A 77 19.63 8.19 0.32
N GLU A 78 19.85 8.48 1.60
CA GLU A 78 19.19 7.80 2.72
C GLU A 78 17.68 8.00 2.64
N ARG A 79 17.21 9.22 2.42
CA ARG A 79 15.77 9.53 2.24
C ARG A 79 15.17 8.70 1.11
N ARG A 80 15.82 8.67 -0.06
CA ARG A 80 15.36 7.88 -1.22
C ARG A 80 15.35 6.38 -0.92
N TYR A 81 16.38 5.88 -0.24
CA TYR A 81 16.46 4.47 0.14
C TYR A 81 15.27 4.07 1.02
N TYR A 82 14.95 4.85 2.05
CA TYR A 82 13.83 4.53 2.93
C TYR A 82 12.48 4.59 2.21
N ILE A 83 12.26 5.62 1.38
CA ILE A 83 11.03 5.72 0.58
C ILE A 83 10.88 4.51 -0.34
N ILE A 84 11.93 4.15 -1.09
CA ILE A 84 11.87 3.00 -2.00
C ILE A 84 11.59 1.73 -1.22
N ARG A 85 12.25 1.50 -0.09
CA ARG A 85 12.04 0.30 0.73
C ARG A 85 10.63 0.22 1.30
N GLU A 86 10.06 1.35 1.71
CA GLU A 86 8.68 1.40 2.20
C GLU A 86 7.69 1.10 1.07
N VAL A 87 7.87 1.76 -0.09
CA VAL A 87 6.92 1.69 -1.20
C VAL A 87 7.07 0.40 -2.04
N GLU A 88 8.24 -0.24 -2.05
CA GLU A 88 8.47 -1.51 -2.76
C GLU A 88 7.53 -2.61 -2.26
N TRP A 89 7.27 -2.65 -0.95
CA TRP A 89 6.32 -3.60 -0.37
C TRP A 89 4.88 -3.27 -0.77
N GLU A 90 4.52 -1.99 -0.82
CA GLU A 90 3.19 -1.55 -1.23
C GLU A 90 2.94 -1.87 -2.72
N PHE A 91 3.94 -1.65 -3.57
CA PHE A 91 3.90 -2.05 -4.97
C PHE A 91 3.68 -3.55 -5.11
N LYS A 92 4.47 -4.39 -4.41
CA LYS A 92 4.31 -5.86 -4.42
C LYS A 92 2.95 -6.33 -3.90
N MET A 93 2.30 -5.55 -3.03
CA MET A 93 0.93 -5.85 -2.59
C MET A 93 -0.12 -5.57 -3.67
N LEU A 94 0.08 -4.52 -4.47
CA LEU A 94 -0.83 -4.18 -5.57
C LEU A 94 -0.59 -5.07 -6.79
N ASP A 95 0.64 -5.51 -7.01
CA ASP A 95 1.02 -6.50 -8.01
C ASP A 95 0.76 -7.94 -7.53
N TYR A 96 -0.51 -8.25 -7.26
CA TYR A 96 -0.92 -9.55 -6.72
C TYR A 96 -0.57 -10.72 -7.66
N CYS A 97 -0.56 -10.48 -8.97
CA CYS A 97 -0.18 -11.48 -9.97
C CYS A 97 1.34 -11.62 -10.13
N ASN A 98 2.15 -10.84 -9.40
CA ASN A 98 3.61 -10.85 -9.43
C ASN A 98 4.19 -10.67 -10.85
N VAL A 99 3.52 -9.85 -11.67
CA VAL A 99 3.91 -9.56 -13.07
C VAL A 99 4.81 -8.31 -13.14
N ASN A 100 5.20 -7.78 -11.98
CA ASN A 100 5.99 -6.59 -11.76
C ASN A 100 5.37 -5.33 -12.40
N ASN A 101 4.04 -5.27 -12.50
CA ASN A 101 3.33 -4.11 -13.05
C ASN A 101 1.96 -3.90 -12.39
N ILE A 102 1.58 -2.63 -12.22
CA ILE A 102 0.29 -2.22 -11.66
C ILE A 102 -0.42 -1.25 -12.60
N THR A 103 -1.73 -1.08 -12.40
CA THR A 103 -2.50 -0.12 -13.20
C THR A 103 -2.11 1.33 -12.87
N LEU A 104 -2.39 2.26 -13.78
CA LEU A 104 -2.09 3.68 -13.55
C LEU A 104 -2.95 4.28 -12.46
N GLU A 105 -4.18 3.81 -12.32
CA GLU A 105 -5.07 4.21 -11.24
C GLU A 105 -4.54 3.72 -9.88
N ASP A 106 -4.04 2.48 -9.82
CA ASP A 106 -3.43 1.96 -8.59
C ASP A 106 -2.15 2.75 -8.25
N ALA A 107 -1.31 3.03 -9.24
CA ALA A 107 -0.08 3.79 -9.04
C ALA A 107 -0.33 5.26 -8.62
N LYS A 108 -1.38 5.90 -9.16
CA LYS A 108 -1.73 7.30 -8.94
C LYS A 108 -2.56 7.52 -7.68
N TYR A 109 -3.71 6.84 -7.62
CA TYR A 109 -4.79 7.12 -6.68
C TYR A 109 -4.91 6.06 -5.59
N ARG A 110 -4.66 4.77 -5.89
CA ARG A 110 -4.62 3.74 -4.84
C ARG A 110 -3.24 3.62 -4.20
N TRP A 111 -2.87 4.70 -3.51
CA TRP A 111 -1.93 4.70 -2.37
C TRP A 111 -0.43 4.85 -2.62
N LEU A 112 0.10 4.82 -3.85
CA LEU A 112 1.53 5.11 -4.06
C LEU A 112 1.81 6.60 -4.16
N ALA A 113 1.57 7.21 -5.32
CA ALA A 113 2.04 8.57 -5.61
C ALA A 113 1.46 9.64 -4.66
N LYS A 114 0.13 9.68 -4.52
CA LYS A 114 -0.56 10.69 -3.71
C LYS A 114 -0.26 10.58 -2.22
N ARG A 115 0.07 9.38 -1.72
CA ARG A 115 0.45 9.16 -0.32
C ARG A 115 1.90 9.49 -0.07
N THR A 116 2.83 8.99 -0.90
CA THR A 116 4.26 9.25 -0.76
C THR A 116 4.55 10.75 -0.85
N HIS A 117 3.87 11.47 -1.75
CA HIS A 117 4.03 12.92 -1.88
C HIS A 117 3.10 13.70 -0.93
N GLY A 118 2.04 13.07 -0.43
CA GLY A 118 1.07 13.67 0.49
C GLY A 118 0.51 14.98 -0.05
N LYS A 119 0.59 16.04 0.75
CA LYS A 119 0.14 17.39 0.36
C LYS A 119 0.91 18.03 -0.79
N PHE A 120 2.06 17.45 -1.15
CA PHE A 120 2.90 17.92 -2.26
C PHE A 120 2.63 17.16 -3.57
N PHE A 121 1.70 16.20 -3.56
CA PHE A 121 1.30 15.53 -4.78
C PHE A 121 0.76 16.54 -5.79
N SER A 122 1.25 16.45 -7.03
CA SER A 122 0.88 17.34 -8.11
C SER A 122 0.36 16.53 -9.29
N GLU A 123 -0.90 16.75 -9.65
CA GLU A 123 -1.52 16.18 -10.86
C GLU A 123 -0.68 16.49 -12.10
N TYR A 124 -0.17 17.72 -12.21
CA TYR A 124 0.72 18.13 -13.28
C TYR A 124 2.04 17.33 -13.30
N ALA A 125 2.65 17.09 -12.14
CA ALA A 125 3.89 16.31 -12.06
C ALA A 125 3.63 14.84 -12.45
N TRP A 126 2.48 14.29 -12.07
CA TRP A 126 2.06 12.96 -12.48
C TRP A 126 1.84 12.87 -13.99
N ASP A 127 1.11 13.80 -14.58
CA ASP A 127 0.85 13.82 -16.03
C ASP A 127 2.15 14.04 -16.83
N THR A 128 3.07 14.87 -16.30
CA THR A 128 4.42 15.04 -16.85
C THR A 128 5.25 13.77 -16.77
N PHE A 129 5.10 12.99 -15.70
CA PHE A 129 5.71 11.67 -15.60
C PHE A 129 5.14 10.72 -16.66
N LEU A 130 3.82 10.68 -16.83
CA LEU A 130 3.17 9.82 -17.82
C LEU A 130 3.57 10.18 -19.26
N SER A 131 3.63 11.47 -19.59
CA SER A 131 3.97 11.93 -20.94
C SER A 131 5.42 11.64 -21.34
N LYS A 132 6.32 11.50 -20.37
CA LYS A 132 7.73 11.11 -20.60
C LYS A 132 7.91 9.60 -20.81
N ARG A 133 6.87 8.79 -20.61
CA ARG A 133 6.93 7.33 -20.80
C ARG A 133 6.75 7.00 -22.28
N THR A 134 7.41 5.94 -22.73
CA THR A 134 7.26 5.38 -24.08
C THR A 134 5.80 5.00 -24.38
N PHE A 135 5.09 4.52 -23.36
CA PHE A 135 3.67 4.16 -23.42
C PHE A 135 2.91 4.82 -22.25
N PRO A 136 2.35 6.03 -22.44
CA PRO A 136 1.76 6.81 -21.35
C PRO A 136 0.58 6.13 -20.64
N LEU A 137 -0.22 5.36 -21.38
CA LEU A 137 -1.44 4.70 -20.89
C LEU A 137 -1.22 3.24 -20.46
N SER A 138 -0.04 2.68 -20.66
CA SER A 138 0.24 1.29 -20.25
C SER A 138 0.44 1.18 -18.74
N ARG A 139 0.25 -0.03 -18.21
CA ARG A 139 0.64 -0.39 -16.84
C ARG A 139 2.08 0.01 -16.54
N VAL A 140 2.36 0.28 -15.27
CA VAL A 140 3.62 0.84 -14.82
C VAL A 140 4.36 -0.14 -13.92
N THR A 141 5.66 -0.27 -14.13
CA THR A 141 6.54 -1.09 -13.31
C THR A 141 7.06 -0.31 -12.11
N PHE A 142 7.53 -1.00 -11.08
CA PHE A 142 8.08 -0.32 -9.91
C PHE A 142 9.30 0.53 -10.27
N GLU A 143 10.20 0.01 -11.11
CA GLU A 143 11.39 0.71 -11.57
C GLU A 143 11.07 2.06 -12.24
N GLN A 144 10.01 2.09 -13.07
CA GLN A 144 9.53 3.33 -13.69
C GLN A 144 9.01 4.34 -12.64
N LEU A 145 8.36 3.87 -11.58
CA LEU A 145 7.79 4.73 -10.55
C LEU A 145 8.81 5.25 -9.54
N GLN A 146 9.85 4.49 -9.22
CA GLN A 146 10.77 4.80 -8.11
C GLN A 146 11.33 6.23 -8.18
N ILE A 147 11.69 6.71 -9.37
CA ILE A 147 12.26 8.06 -9.54
C ILE A 147 11.19 9.11 -9.23
N PHE A 148 9.99 8.94 -9.77
CA PHE A 148 8.87 9.85 -9.53
C PHE A 148 8.53 9.90 -8.03
N LEU A 149 8.40 8.74 -7.38
CA LEU A 149 8.04 8.64 -5.96
C LEU A 149 9.07 9.34 -5.05
N CYS A 150 10.35 9.20 -5.37
CA CYS A 150 11.43 9.86 -4.64
C CYS A 150 11.52 11.37 -4.89
N SER A 151 11.06 11.84 -6.05
CA SER A 151 11.12 13.25 -6.46
C SER A 151 9.89 14.00 -5.96
N ILE A 152 9.81 14.19 -4.64
CA ILE A 152 8.70 14.90 -3.98
C ILE A 152 8.70 16.36 -4.47
N PRO A 153 7.62 16.82 -5.13
CA PRO A 153 7.54 18.20 -5.61
C PRO A 153 7.66 19.20 -4.45
N SER A 154 8.40 20.29 -4.65
CA SER A 154 8.41 21.42 -3.74
C SER A 154 7.29 22.40 -4.08
N TYR A 155 6.92 23.27 -3.14
CA TYR A 155 5.93 24.33 -3.38
C TYR A 155 6.33 25.29 -4.53
N LYS A 156 7.63 25.35 -4.84
CA LYS A 156 8.21 26.12 -5.96
C LYS A 156 7.98 25.47 -7.33
N ASP A 157 7.67 24.18 -7.37
CA ASP A 157 7.48 23.40 -8.60
C ASP A 157 6.02 23.38 -9.08
N HIS A 158 5.11 24.06 -8.35
CA HIS A 158 3.75 24.25 -8.82
C HIS A 158 3.71 25.31 -9.92
N PRO A 159 3.36 24.95 -11.18
CA PRO A 159 3.18 25.96 -12.21
C PRO A 159 2.02 26.89 -11.82
N LYS A 160 2.27 28.20 -11.88
CA LYS A 160 1.19 29.21 -11.81
C LYS A 160 0.25 28.97 -12.99
N LYS A 161 -1.00 28.58 -12.69
CA LYS A 161 -2.14 28.38 -13.61
C LYS A 161 -1.80 28.53 -15.10
N VAL A 162 -1.55 27.41 -15.78
CA VAL A 162 -1.57 27.33 -17.25
C VAL A 162 -2.74 26.44 -17.66
N LYS A 163 -3.38 26.83 -18.78
CA LYS A 163 -4.66 26.33 -19.31
C LYS A 163 -4.70 24.79 -19.40
N LYS A 164 -5.88 24.23 -19.10
CA LYS A 164 -6.23 22.82 -19.31
C LYS A 164 -5.75 22.39 -20.71
N VAL A 165 -4.90 21.39 -20.77
CA VAL A 165 -4.61 20.68 -22.02
C VAL A 165 -5.75 19.70 -22.22
N ASP A 166 -6.39 19.76 -23.39
CA ASP A 166 -7.55 18.95 -23.73
C ASP A 166 -7.20 17.45 -23.70
N PRO A 167 -8.16 16.58 -23.31
CA PRO A 167 -7.95 15.14 -23.27
C PRO A 167 -7.60 14.61 -24.67
N ILE A 168 -6.50 13.88 -24.75
CA ILE A 168 -6.04 13.18 -25.94
C ILE A 168 -7.10 12.13 -26.30
N VAL A 169 -7.86 12.39 -27.37
CA VAL A 169 -8.75 11.42 -28.02
C VAL A 169 -7.88 10.58 -28.95
N VAL A 170 -7.62 9.32 -28.59
CA VAL A 170 -7.12 8.33 -29.55
C VAL A 170 -8.29 7.45 -29.96
N GLN A 171 -8.62 7.50 -31.25
CA GLN A 171 -9.53 6.57 -31.90
C GLN A 171 -8.89 5.18 -31.87
N VAL A 172 -9.58 4.21 -31.27
CA VAL A 172 -9.18 2.81 -31.34
C VAL A 172 -9.83 2.21 -32.59
N GLU A 173 -9.02 1.98 -33.62
CA GLU A 173 -9.41 1.15 -34.77
C GLU A 173 -9.51 -0.31 -34.32
N GLU A 174 -10.69 -0.89 -34.52
CA GLU A 174 -10.97 -2.32 -34.40
C GLU A 174 -10.30 -3.10 -35.53
N HIS A 175 -9.31 -3.95 -35.24
CA HIS A 175 -9.13 -5.22 -35.95
C HIS A 175 -8.02 -6.09 -35.33
N ILE A 176 -8.39 -7.18 -34.67
CA ILE A 176 -7.56 -8.39 -34.62
C ILE A 176 -8.49 -9.61 -34.78
N PRO A 177 -8.29 -10.47 -35.80
CA PRO A 177 -9.13 -11.63 -36.04
C PRO A 177 -8.78 -12.79 -35.08
N VAL A 178 -9.80 -13.43 -34.50
CA VAL A 178 -9.66 -14.64 -33.70
C VAL A 178 -9.75 -15.87 -34.63
N PRO A 179 -8.83 -16.84 -34.54
CA PRO A 179 -8.86 -18.04 -35.37
C PRO A 179 -9.92 -19.04 -34.87
N GLU A 180 -10.67 -19.60 -35.82
CA GLU A 180 -11.66 -20.68 -35.63
C GLU A 180 -11.01 -21.95 -35.07
N ILE A 181 -11.50 -22.43 -33.93
CA ILE A 181 -11.32 -23.82 -33.49
C ILE A 181 -12.65 -24.53 -33.70
N LYS A 182 -12.66 -25.49 -34.63
CA LYS A 182 -13.74 -26.45 -34.82
C LYS A 182 -13.55 -27.58 -33.82
N GLU A 183 -14.46 -27.72 -32.86
CA GLU A 183 -14.67 -28.98 -32.16
C GLU A 183 -16.14 -29.37 -32.20
N ASP A 184 -16.36 -30.58 -32.71
CA ASP A 184 -17.62 -31.25 -32.93
C ASP A 184 -18.36 -31.55 -31.62
N ILE A 185 -19.59 -31.06 -31.48
CA ILE A 185 -20.59 -31.67 -30.60
C ILE A 185 -21.87 -31.91 -31.41
N LYS A 186 -22.11 -33.19 -31.70
CA LYS A 186 -23.32 -33.70 -32.36
C LYS A 186 -24.52 -33.70 -31.42
N GLU A 187 -25.61 -33.16 -31.96
CA GLU A 187 -27.02 -33.57 -31.84
C GLU A 187 -27.70 -33.68 -30.46
N LYS A 188 -28.63 -32.74 -30.23
CA LYS A 188 -30.07 -33.05 -30.34
C LYS A 188 -30.84 -31.77 -30.71
N ILE A 189 -31.08 -31.57 -31.99
CA ILE A 189 -31.94 -30.52 -32.52
C ILE A 189 -33.39 -31.01 -32.38
N LEU A 190 -34.16 -30.41 -31.47
CA LEU A 190 -35.61 -30.33 -31.66
C LEU A 190 -35.88 -29.26 -32.74
N PRO A 191 -36.81 -29.49 -33.69
CA PRO A 191 -37.16 -28.49 -34.70
C PRO A 191 -37.89 -27.31 -34.03
N PRO A 192 -37.79 -26.09 -34.61
CA PRO A 192 -38.34 -24.89 -34.00
C PRO A 192 -39.85 -24.82 -34.24
N PRO A 193 -40.67 -24.46 -33.24
CA PRO A 193 -41.96 -23.88 -33.51
C PRO A 193 -41.82 -22.35 -33.45
N ASN A 194 -41.80 -21.75 -34.64
CA ASN A 194 -42.43 -20.48 -35.01
C ASN A 194 -42.78 -19.49 -33.89
N GLY A 195 -42.15 -18.31 -33.94
CA GLY A 195 -42.60 -17.11 -33.24
C GLY A 195 -42.26 -17.11 -31.76
N GLU A 196 -41.52 -16.09 -31.33
CA GLU A 196 -41.38 -15.77 -29.91
C GLU A 196 -42.79 -15.66 -29.30
N SER A 197 -43.14 -16.64 -28.47
CA SER A 197 -44.47 -16.74 -27.86
C SER A 197 -44.78 -15.46 -27.08
N ASP A 198 -46.00 -14.96 -27.15
CA ASP A 198 -46.44 -13.80 -26.34
C ASP A 198 -46.13 -14.02 -24.84
N TYR A 199 -46.09 -15.28 -24.41
CA TYR A 199 -45.65 -15.66 -23.07
C TYR A 199 -44.17 -15.35 -22.81
N GLN A 200 -43.27 -15.72 -23.74
CA GLN A 200 -41.82 -15.45 -23.64
C GLN A 200 -41.52 -13.95 -23.68
N LYS A 201 -42.25 -13.18 -24.50
CA LYS A 201 -42.16 -11.70 -24.50
C LYS A 201 -42.57 -11.11 -23.14
N SER A 202 -43.68 -11.60 -22.57
CA SER A 202 -44.11 -11.14 -21.24
C SER A 202 -43.09 -11.46 -20.13
N LEU A 203 -42.34 -12.57 -20.27
CA LEU A 203 -41.29 -12.94 -19.32
C LEU A 203 -40.07 -12.03 -19.45
N ARG A 204 -39.69 -11.65 -20.67
CA ARG A 204 -38.62 -10.67 -20.92
C ARG A 204 -38.96 -9.29 -20.36
N GLU A 205 -40.19 -8.83 -20.55
CA GLU A 205 -40.65 -7.55 -19.97
C GLU A 205 -40.62 -7.59 -18.44
N LYS A 206 -41.06 -8.69 -17.83
CA LYS A 206 -40.97 -8.88 -16.37
C LYS A 206 -39.53 -8.91 -15.87
N LEU A 207 -38.62 -9.57 -16.60
CA LEU A 207 -37.21 -9.60 -16.28
C LEU A 207 -36.59 -8.20 -16.38
N GLN A 208 -36.91 -7.45 -17.43
CA GLN A 208 -36.46 -6.08 -17.61
C GLN A 208 -36.91 -5.18 -16.44
N LEU A 209 -38.19 -5.26 -16.07
CA LEU A 209 -38.74 -4.53 -14.91
C LEU A 209 -38.04 -4.94 -13.60
N ALA A 210 -37.68 -6.21 -13.44
CA ALA A 210 -36.95 -6.69 -12.27
C ALA A 210 -35.50 -6.21 -12.23
N ILE A 211 -34.83 -6.12 -13.39
CA ILE A 211 -33.48 -5.55 -13.53
C ILE A 211 -33.53 -4.06 -13.15
N GLU A 212 -34.50 -3.31 -13.68
CA GLU A 212 -34.70 -1.89 -13.39
C GLU A 212 -35.06 -1.63 -11.93
N SER A 213 -35.84 -2.52 -11.31
CA SER A 213 -36.20 -2.42 -9.89
C SER A 213 -35.05 -2.80 -8.95
N THR A 214 -33.94 -3.36 -9.47
CA THR A 214 -32.76 -3.83 -8.72
C THR A 214 -33.10 -4.78 -7.56
N ASN A 215 -34.22 -5.50 -7.66
CA ASN A 215 -34.68 -6.42 -6.63
C ASN A 215 -34.11 -7.83 -6.85
N GLU A 216 -33.08 -8.18 -6.10
CA GLU A 216 -32.35 -9.46 -6.21
C GLU A 216 -33.27 -10.69 -6.23
N SER A 217 -34.30 -10.73 -5.38
CA SER A 217 -35.20 -11.89 -5.28
C SER A 217 -36.13 -12.01 -6.49
N GLU A 218 -36.55 -10.90 -7.05
CA GLU A 218 -37.39 -10.89 -8.25
C GLU A 218 -36.57 -11.24 -9.48
N ILE A 219 -35.34 -10.73 -9.60
CA ILE A 219 -34.42 -11.06 -10.68
C ILE A 219 -34.11 -12.56 -10.69
N GLN A 220 -33.77 -13.15 -9.53
CA GLN A 220 -33.53 -14.60 -9.43
C GLN A 220 -34.74 -15.42 -9.89
N LYS A 221 -35.95 -15.01 -9.50
CA LYS A 221 -37.19 -15.68 -9.91
C LYS A 221 -37.43 -15.55 -11.41
N CYS A 222 -37.34 -14.33 -11.95
CA CYS A 222 -37.54 -14.07 -13.38
C CYS A 222 -36.50 -14.79 -14.25
N VAL A 223 -35.23 -14.83 -13.85
CA VAL A 223 -34.19 -15.60 -14.57
C VAL A 223 -34.53 -17.08 -14.58
N LYS A 224 -34.98 -17.64 -13.45
CA LYS A 224 -35.39 -19.05 -13.37
C LYS A 224 -36.59 -19.34 -14.29
N ASP A 225 -37.64 -18.51 -14.23
CA ASP A 225 -38.84 -18.64 -15.06
C ASP A 225 -38.50 -18.51 -16.57
N CYS A 226 -37.54 -17.65 -16.93
CA CYS A 226 -37.03 -17.51 -18.31
C CYS A 226 -36.28 -18.76 -18.79
N LEU A 227 -35.44 -19.35 -17.94
CA LEU A 227 -34.70 -20.58 -18.30
C LEU A 227 -35.62 -21.79 -18.41
N GLU A 228 -36.64 -21.90 -17.54
CA GLU A 228 -37.63 -22.99 -17.57
C GLU A 228 -38.57 -22.90 -18.78
N SER A 229 -38.84 -21.69 -19.29
CA SER A 229 -39.64 -21.44 -20.50
C SER A 229 -38.86 -21.58 -21.82
N GLY A 230 -37.60 -22.02 -21.75
CA GLY A 230 -36.76 -22.32 -22.90
C GLY A 230 -36.06 -21.11 -23.51
N ILE A 231 -36.03 -19.95 -22.82
CA ILE A 231 -35.20 -18.81 -23.25
C ILE A 231 -33.72 -19.21 -23.09
N SER A 232 -32.93 -18.93 -24.12
CA SER A 232 -31.51 -19.30 -24.17
C SER A 232 -30.72 -18.70 -23.01
N LYS A 233 -29.78 -19.46 -22.44
CA LYS A 233 -28.87 -18.95 -21.39
C LYS A 233 -27.96 -17.82 -21.87
N ASN A 234 -27.69 -17.77 -23.18
CA ASN A 234 -26.85 -16.74 -23.81
C ASN A 234 -27.69 -15.54 -24.26
N ASP A 235 -28.92 -15.44 -23.77
CA ASP A 235 -29.74 -14.28 -24.02
C ASP A 235 -29.18 -13.06 -23.28
N GLN A 236 -29.08 -11.93 -23.98
CA GLN A 236 -28.45 -10.72 -23.47
C GLN A 236 -29.07 -10.23 -22.16
N GLN A 237 -30.40 -10.32 -22.00
CA GLN A 237 -31.08 -9.89 -20.76
C GLN A 237 -30.81 -10.86 -19.60
N ILE A 238 -30.66 -12.15 -19.90
CA ILE A 238 -30.31 -13.16 -18.90
C ILE A 238 -28.84 -13.01 -18.47
N GLU A 239 -27.94 -12.68 -19.40
CA GLU A 239 -26.53 -12.38 -19.08
C GLU A 239 -26.41 -11.13 -18.20
N GLU A 240 -27.13 -10.05 -18.54
CA GLU A 240 -27.17 -8.82 -17.74
C GLU A 240 -27.73 -9.07 -16.34
N ALA A 241 -28.86 -9.78 -16.23
CA ALA A 241 -29.44 -10.18 -14.96
C ALA A 241 -28.48 -11.03 -14.12
N ASN A 242 -27.79 -12.00 -14.72
CA ASN A 242 -26.81 -12.83 -14.03
C ASN A 242 -25.59 -12.02 -13.55
N LEU A 243 -25.14 -11.03 -14.32
CA LEU A 243 -24.06 -10.15 -13.91
C LEU A 243 -24.47 -9.30 -12.70
N LEU A 244 -25.71 -8.78 -12.70
CA LEU A 244 -26.27 -8.03 -11.58
C LEU A 244 -26.42 -8.91 -10.32
N LEU A 245 -26.89 -10.16 -10.46
CA LEU A 245 -26.95 -11.11 -9.36
C LEU A 245 -25.56 -11.41 -8.77
N LYS A 246 -24.55 -11.60 -9.64
CA LYS A 246 -23.16 -11.74 -9.18
C LYS A 246 -22.68 -10.49 -8.43
N GLN A 247 -23.06 -9.30 -8.89
CA GLN A 247 -22.73 -8.05 -8.20
C GLN A 247 -23.33 -8.02 -6.78
N PHE A 248 -24.60 -8.43 -6.61
CA PHE A 248 -25.22 -8.53 -5.28
C PHE A 248 -24.52 -9.54 -4.37
N ASP A 249 -24.20 -10.74 -4.88
CA ASP A 249 -23.49 -11.77 -4.12
C ASP A 249 -22.10 -11.29 -3.67
N LEU A 250 -21.36 -10.64 -4.57
CA LEU A 250 -20.04 -10.08 -4.25
C LEU A 250 -20.15 -8.92 -3.27
N ALA A 251 -21.19 -8.08 -3.38
CA ALA A 251 -21.45 -7.00 -2.43
C ALA A 251 -21.66 -7.56 -1.02
N LYS A 252 -22.45 -8.63 -0.89
CA LYS A 252 -22.67 -9.32 0.39
C LYS A 252 -21.37 -9.92 0.95
N LYS A 253 -20.54 -10.52 0.10
CA LYS A 253 -19.23 -11.08 0.50
C LYS A 253 -18.22 -10.01 0.94
N LEU A 254 -18.18 -8.88 0.24
CA LEU A 254 -17.32 -7.76 0.65
C LEU A 254 -17.77 -7.21 2.01
N ARG A 255 -19.08 -6.97 2.19
CA ARG A 255 -19.63 -6.51 3.47
C ARG A 255 -19.34 -7.50 4.60
N SER A 256 -19.60 -8.79 4.38
CA SER A 256 -19.30 -9.79 5.41
C SER A 256 -17.80 -9.90 5.70
N GLY A 257 -16.94 -9.74 4.69
CA GLY A 257 -15.49 -9.65 4.86
C GLY A 257 -15.05 -8.44 5.70
N ILE A 258 -15.68 -7.29 5.48
CA ILE A 258 -15.47 -6.05 6.26
C ILE A 258 -15.90 -6.28 7.71
N ASP A 259 -17.14 -6.73 7.93
CA ASP A 259 -17.73 -6.93 9.26
C ASP A 259 -16.97 -7.97 10.07
N GLN A 260 -16.61 -9.09 9.44
CA GLN A 260 -15.86 -10.18 10.09
C GLN A 260 -14.36 -9.89 10.18
N LYS A 261 -13.88 -8.81 9.56
CA LYS A 261 -12.45 -8.45 9.49
C LYS A 261 -11.59 -9.62 9.02
N SER A 262 -12.05 -10.31 7.97
CA SER A 262 -11.42 -11.53 7.46
C SER A 262 -10.64 -11.25 6.18
N ILE A 263 -9.31 -11.36 6.28
CA ILE A 263 -8.38 -11.15 5.16
C ILE A 263 -8.74 -12.06 3.98
N LYS A 264 -8.93 -13.36 4.23
CA LYS A 264 -9.21 -14.35 3.19
C LYS A 264 -10.51 -14.08 2.44
N ILE A 265 -11.57 -13.65 3.14
CA ILE A 265 -12.86 -13.36 2.52
C ILE A 265 -12.75 -12.09 1.65
N LEU A 266 -12.06 -11.06 2.18
CA LEU A 266 -11.84 -9.80 1.46
C LEU A 266 -11.01 -10.02 0.19
N GLU A 267 -9.91 -10.77 0.26
CA GLU A 267 -9.05 -11.08 -0.89
C GLU A 267 -9.84 -11.81 -1.99
N ASP A 268 -10.51 -12.90 -1.65
CA ASP A 268 -11.31 -13.69 -2.60
C ASP A 268 -12.44 -12.87 -3.23
N ALA A 269 -13.10 -12.01 -2.46
CA ALA A 269 -14.17 -11.16 -2.97
C ALA A 269 -13.65 -10.04 -3.88
N ILE A 270 -12.56 -9.36 -3.51
CA ILE A 270 -11.92 -8.31 -4.31
C ILE A 270 -11.42 -8.87 -5.65
N ASP A 271 -10.76 -10.04 -5.63
CA ASP A 271 -10.26 -10.69 -6.83
C ASP A 271 -11.39 -11.06 -7.79
N LYS A 272 -12.52 -11.54 -7.26
CA LYS A 272 -13.71 -11.84 -8.07
C LYS A 272 -14.36 -10.59 -8.66
N VAL A 273 -14.47 -9.50 -7.91
CA VAL A 273 -14.98 -8.22 -8.44
C VAL A 273 -14.13 -7.72 -9.60
N ARG A 274 -12.80 -7.83 -9.48
CA ARG A 274 -11.85 -7.52 -10.56
C ARG A 274 -12.01 -8.43 -11.77
N HIS A 275 -12.10 -9.74 -11.54
CA HIS A 275 -12.25 -10.72 -12.61
C HIS A 275 -13.52 -10.49 -13.44
N TYR A 276 -14.62 -10.08 -12.80
CA TYR A 276 -15.88 -9.76 -13.49
C TYR A 276 -15.98 -8.31 -14.00
N GLY A 277 -14.94 -7.48 -13.82
CA GLY A 277 -14.95 -6.09 -14.29
C GLY A 277 -15.94 -5.17 -13.55
N LEU A 278 -16.34 -5.51 -12.32
CA LEU A 278 -17.37 -4.80 -11.55
C LEU A 278 -16.81 -3.67 -10.66
N GLU A 279 -15.54 -3.28 -10.83
CA GLU A 279 -14.85 -2.33 -9.96
C GLU A 279 -15.53 -0.95 -9.92
N ASN A 280 -15.98 -0.44 -11.08
CA ASN A 280 -16.63 0.86 -11.18
C ASN A 280 -17.99 0.87 -10.49
N ASN A 281 -18.79 -0.18 -10.72
CA ASN A 281 -20.13 -0.36 -10.16
C ASN A 281 -20.09 -0.49 -8.62
N MET A 282 -18.98 -0.97 -8.08
CA MET A 282 -18.80 -1.22 -6.64
C MET A 282 -17.72 -0.35 -6.01
N SER A 283 -17.33 0.74 -6.66
CA SER A 283 -16.16 1.56 -6.32
C SER A 283 -16.04 1.92 -4.83
N LYS A 284 -17.12 2.45 -4.23
CA LYS A 284 -17.13 2.82 -2.79
C LYS A 284 -16.92 1.62 -1.86
N LEU A 285 -17.60 0.51 -2.13
CA LEU A 285 -17.51 -0.70 -1.31
C LEU A 285 -16.15 -1.38 -1.49
N MET A 286 -15.60 -1.34 -2.70
CA MET A 286 -14.25 -1.80 -3.00
C MET A 286 -13.20 -0.96 -2.27
N GLU A 287 -13.33 0.37 -2.27
CA GLU A 287 -12.43 1.26 -1.55
C GLU A 287 -12.43 0.94 -0.05
N GLU A 288 -13.61 0.79 0.55
CA GLU A 288 -13.75 0.41 1.96
C GLU A 288 -13.13 -0.97 2.26
N ALA A 289 -13.45 -1.98 1.44
CA ALA A 289 -12.92 -3.33 1.59
C ALA A 289 -11.39 -3.38 1.47
N ILE A 290 -10.82 -2.66 0.51
CA ILE A 290 -9.37 -2.55 0.32
C ILE A 290 -8.72 -1.87 1.53
N ASN A 291 -9.32 -0.78 2.03
CA ASN A 291 -8.81 -0.06 3.20
C ASN A 291 -8.78 -0.99 4.43
N VAL A 292 -9.86 -1.73 4.69
CA VAL A 292 -9.92 -2.70 5.80
C VAL A 292 -8.90 -3.82 5.60
N LEU A 293 -8.80 -4.40 4.40
CA LEU A 293 -7.81 -5.45 4.09
C LEU A 293 -6.37 -4.98 4.34
N MET A 294 -6.03 -3.77 3.87
CA MET A 294 -4.71 -3.18 4.07
C MET A 294 -4.40 -2.98 5.54
N GLN A 295 -5.38 -2.48 6.31
CA GLN A 295 -5.24 -2.38 7.75
C GLN A 295 -4.98 -3.78 8.33
N LEU A 296 -5.84 -4.77 8.11
CA LEU A 296 -5.68 -6.11 8.67
C LEU A 296 -4.31 -6.75 8.36
N ARG A 297 -3.80 -6.62 7.14
CA ARG A 297 -2.45 -7.09 6.78
C ARG A 297 -1.35 -6.36 7.56
N ARG A 298 -1.49 -5.05 7.79
CA ARG A 298 -0.56 -4.27 8.61
C ARG A 298 -0.60 -4.71 10.08
N LEU A 299 -1.79 -4.99 10.63
CA LEU A 299 -1.95 -5.58 11.97
C LEU A 299 -1.20 -6.91 12.08
N GLU A 300 -1.38 -7.81 11.10
CA GLU A 300 -0.70 -9.10 11.08
C GLU A 300 0.82 -8.95 11.03
N ARG A 301 1.33 -8.00 10.24
CA ARG A 301 2.76 -7.70 10.18
C ARG A 301 3.30 -7.28 11.55
N ILE A 302 2.66 -6.31 12.20
CA ILE A 302 3.09 -5.83 13.53
C ILE A 302 2.98 -6.94 14.57
N ARG A 303 1.92 -7.75 14.53
CA ARG A 303 1.78 -8.95 15.39
C ARG A 303 2.93 -9.93 15.16
N ALA A 304 3.31 -10.18 13.91
CA ALA A 304 4.44 -11.03 13.58
C ALA A 304 5.78 -10.43 14.05
N GLU A 305 5.98 -9.12 13.96
CA GLU A 305 7.15 -8.44 14.50
C GLU A 305 7.25 -8.58 16.03
N ILE A 306 6.15 -8.37 16.75
CA ILE A 306 6.09 -8.58 18.21
C ILE A 306 6.40 -10.03 18.58
N LEU A 307 5.90 -10.98 17.79
CA LEU A 307 6.20 -12.40 18.01
C LEU A 307 7.69 -12.67 17.82
N LYS A 308 8.27 -12.13 16.74
CA LYS A 308 9.69 -12.25 16.36
C LYS A 308 10.66 -11.47 17.26
N LEU A 309 10.19 -10.53 18.08
CA LEU A 309 11.04 -9.81 19.04
C LEU A 309 11.92 -10.81 19.79
N THR A 310 13.23 -10.64 19.77
CA THR A 310 14.10 -11.64 20.42
C THR A 310 14.00 -11.52 21.95
N GLN A 311 14.24 -12.61 22.68
CA GLN A 311 14.32 -12.52 24.15
C GLN A 311 15.37 -11.50 24.62
N PRO A 312 16.56 -11.39 24.00
CA PRO A 312 17.52 -10.33 24.29
C PRO A 312 16.93 -8.93 24.18
N THR A 313 16.13 -8.64 23.15
CA THR A 313 15.50 -7.31 22.97
C THR A 313 14.52 -6.98 24.10
N VAL A 314 13.74 -7.95 24.57
CA VAL A 314 12.85 -7.75 25.73
C VAL A 314 13.64 -7.62 27.03
N ALA A 315 14.73 -8.38 27.15
CA ALA A 315 15.65 -8.30 28.30
C ALA A 315 16.38 -6.94 28.35
N GLU A 316 16.76 -6.36 27.21
CA GLU A 316 17.31 -5.01 27.10
C GLU A 316 16.35 -3.99 27.71
N ILE A 317 15.10 -3.95 27.23
CA ILE A 317 14.08 -3.03 27.76
C ILE A 317 13.91 -3.25 29.27
N LYS A 318 13.87 -4.49 29.73
CA LYS A 318 13.73 -4.80 31.17
C LYS A 318 14.96 -4.35 31.98
N SER A 319 16.16 -4.43 31.41
CA SER A 319 17.43 -4.23 32.13
C SER A 319 17.71 -2.77 32.52
N TYR A 320 16.97 -1.80 31.96
CA TYR A 320 17.16 -0.40 32.28
C TYR A 320 16.92 -0.14 33.78
N ASN A 321 17.94 0.31 34.50
CA ASN A 321 17.80 0.80 35.87
C ASN A 321 17.09 2.16 35.92
N LYS A 322 17.41 3.02 34.93
CA LYS A 322 16.75 4.29 34.65
C LYS A 322 16.46 4.32 33.15
N PRO A 323 15.22 4.06 32.71
CA PRO A 323 14.89 4.01 31.30
C PRO A 323 15.02 5.40 30.66
N PRO A 324 15.39 5.47 29.38
CA PRO A 324 15.17 6.68 28.59
C PRO A 324 13.69 7.08 28.65
N GLU A 325 13.41 8.38 28.69
CA GLU A 325 12.04 8.90 28.84
C GLU A 325 11.11 8.36 27.74
N ALA A 326 11.56 8.38 26.49
CA ALA A 326 10.80 7.82 25.36
C ALA A 326 10.44 6.35 25.60
N VAL A 327 11.40 5.53 26.03
CA VAL A 327 11.17 4.10 26.34
C VAL A 327 10.11 3.93 27.41
N HIS A 328 10.21 4.68 28.50
CA HIS A 328 9.24 4.59 29.59
C HIS A 328 7.84 5.00 29.12
N GLN A 329 7.72 6.12 28.41
CA GLN A 329 6.43 6.62 27.91
C GLN A 329 5.77 5.64 26.93
N ILE A 330 6.53 5.03 26.01
CA ILE A 330 5.96 4.03 25.10
C ILE A 330 5.48 2.79 25.86
N MET A 331 6.21 2.35 26.88
CA MET A 331 5.78 1.23 27.70
C MET A 331 4.53 1.57 28.55
N ILE A 332 4.42 2.80 29.05
CA ILE A 332 3.18 3.28 29.72
C ILE A 332 2.01 3.21 28.75
N ALA A 333 2.15 3.75 27.54
CA ALA A 333 1.10 3.71 26.53
C ALA A 333 0.71 2.28 26.16
N THR A 334 1.70 1.40 26.02
CA THR A 334 1.49 -0.04 25.75
C THR A 334 0.65 -0.70 26.85
N PHE A 335 1.05 -0.55 28.11
CA PHE A 335 0.30 -1.17 29.21
C PHE A 335 -1.05 -0.50 29.49
N THR A 336 -1.20 0.78 29.14
CA THR A 336 -2.49 1.50 29.19
C THR A 336 -3.49 0.86 28.24
N LEU A 337 -3.09 0.56 27.00
CA LEU A 337 -3.94 -0.17 26.05
C LEU A 337 -4.24 -1.59 26.52
N LEU A 338 -3.30 -2.24 27.21
CA LEU A 338 -3.51 -3.55 27.81
C LEU A 338 -4.35 -3.52 29.10
N GLY A 339 -4.90 -2.36 29.50
CA GLY A 339 -5.85 -2.22 30.61
C GLY A 339 -5.25 -1.82 31.96
N HIS A 340 -3.96 -1.45 32.03
CA HIS A 340 -3.34 -0.95 33.27
C HIS A 340 -3.56 0.56 33.41
N SER A 341 -3.57 1.07 34.63
CA SER A 341 -3.71 2.52 34.83
C SER A 341 -2.39 3.25 34.53
N VAL A 342 -2.50 4.50 34.03
CA VAL A 342 -1.32 5.36 33.80
C VAL A 342 -0.56 5.62 35.11
N GLN A 343 -1.26 5.69 36.26
CA GLN A 343 -0.63 5.96 37.56
C GLN A 343 0.22 4.78 38.04
N GLU A 344 -0.25 3.54 37.85
CA GLU A 344 0.52 2.34 38.18
C GLU A 344 1.81 2.24 37.34
N THR A 345 1.70 2.60 36.07
CA THR A 345 2.77 2.46 35.07
C THR A 345 3.76 3.63 35.07
N LYS A 346 3.47 4.72 35.79
CA LYS A 346 4.44 5.79 36.06
C LYS A 346 5.67 5.32 36.83
N ILE A 347 5.54 4.26 37.63
CA ILE A 347 6.67 3.70 38.37
C ILE A 347 7.35 2.65 37.47
N TRP A 348 8.59 2.92 37.05
CA TRP A 348 9.31 2.03 36.14
C TRP A 348 9.46 0.59 36.68
N LYS A 349 9.68 0.43 37.99
CA LYS A 349 9.73 -0.91 38.62
C LYS A 349 8.44 -1.71 38.40
N THR A 350 7.28 -1.06 38.41
CA THR A 350 6.00 -1.70 38.09
C THR A 350 5.98 -2.16 36.64
N VAL A 351 6.42 -1.30 35.71
CA VAL A 351 6.52 -1.63 34.28
C VAL A 351 7.48 -2.81 34.05
N GLN A 352 8.65 -2.82 34.70
CA GLN A 352 9.60 -3.95 34.64
C GLN A 352 8.97 -5.25 35.14
N ALA A 353 8.20 -5.20 36.23
CA ALA A 353 7.49 -6.37 36.75
C ALA A 353 6.43 -6.88 35.76
N LEU A 354 5.74 -5.97 35.06
CA LEU A 354 4.75 -6.32 34.02
C LEU A 354 5.42 -6.92 32.77
N ILE A 355 6.55 -6.37 32.31
CA ILE A 355 7.35 -6.93 31.21
C ILE A 355 7.85 -8.34 31.55
N SER A 356 8.19 -8.57 32.82
CA SER A 356 8.74 -9.84 33.32
C SER A 356 7.71 -10.96 33.44
N LYS A 357 6.41 -10.68 33.30
CA LYS A 357 5.37 -11.72 33.33
C LYS A 357 5.59 -12.69 32.16
N THR A 358 5.34 -13.99 32.38
CA THR A 358 5.45 -15.05 31.37
C THR A 358 4.10 -15.75 31.16
N GLY A 359 4.03 -16.65 30.18
CA GLY A 359 2.82 -17.44 29.90
C GLY A 359 1.65 -16.59 29.41
N LYS A 360 0.45 -16.80 29.97
CA LYS A 360 -0.78 -16.06 29.60
C LYS A 360 -0.68 -14.55 29.88
N MET A 361 0.09 -14.17 30.90
CA MET A 361 0.29 -12.78 31.29
C MET A 361 1.48 -12.11 30.60
N GLY A 362 2.20 -12.84 29.75
CA GLY A 362 3.37 -12.32 29.05
C GLY A 362 3.01 -11.20 28.07
N LEU A 363 3.85 -10.17 28.03
CA LEU A 363 3.63 -8.95 27.23
C LEU A 363 3.28 -9.27 25.77
N LYS A 364 4.09 -10.10 25.10
CA LYS A 364 3.83 -10.49 23.71
C LYS A 364 2.45 -11.11 23.52
N ARG A 365 2.07 -12.06 24.38
CA ARG A 365 0.79 -12.77 24.26
C ARG A 365 -0.39 -11.83 24.51
N ARG A 366 -0.25 -10.89 25.42
CA ARG A 366 -1.25 -9.85 25.68
C ARG A 366 -1.39 -8.88 24.52
N CYS A 367 -0.29 -8.46 23.89
CA CYS A 367 -0.33 -7.65 22.67
C CYS A 367 -0.99 -8.39 21.49
N LEU A 368 -0.75 -9.70 21.33
CA LEU A 368 -1.37 -10.51 20.29
C LEU A 368 -2.87 -10.72 20.50
N GLY A 369 -3.30 -10.93 21.74
CA GLY A 369 -4.71 -11.09 22.11
C GLY A 369 -5.47 -9.78 22.30
N CYS A 370 -4.82 -8.64 22.08
CA CYS A 370 -5.47 -7.33 22.14
C CYS A 370 -6.31 -7.13 20.88
N GLU A 371 -7.58 -6.82 21.07
CA GLU A 371 -8.52 -6.48 20.01
C GLU A 371 -8.79 -4.97 20.06
N PRO A 372 -8.50 -4.22 18.98
CA PRO A 372 -8.67 -2.77 18.98
C PRO A 372 -10.09 -2.30 19.34
N ASP A 373 -11.11 -3.01 18.86
CA ASP A 373 -12.53 -2.65 19.07
C ASP A 373 -12.98 -2.78 20.53
N LYS A 374 -12.24 -3.55 21.34
CA LYS A 374 -12.54 -3.76 22.77
C LYS A 374 -11.76 -2.80 23.68
N LEU A 375 -10.98 -1.88 23.11
CA LEU A 375 -10.23 -0.90 23.88
C LEU A 375 -11.17 0.11 24.52
N LEU A 376 -10.94 0.38 25.80
CA LEU A 376 -11.64 1.46 26.49
C LEU A 376 -11.20 2.80 25.89
N GLU A 377 -12.16 3.62 25.45
CA GLU A 377 -11.90 4.93 24.84
C GLU A 377 -10.99 5.81 25.69
N LYS A 378 -11.20 5.81 27.02
CA LYS A 378 -10.35 6.50 27.99
C LYS A 378 -8.87 6.09 27.90
N ASN A 379 -8.61 4.79 27.73
CA ASN A 379 -7.25 4.25 27.64
C ASN A 379 -6.62 4.60 26.28
N ALA A 380 -7.42 4.53 25.20
CA ALA A 380 -6.98 4.92 23.87
C ALA A 380 -6.57 6.40 23.83
N ILE A 381 -7.41 7.30 24.35
CA ILE A 381 -7.10 8.74 24.44
C ILE A 381 -5.84 8.99 25.26
N ALA A 382 -5.70 8.31 26.41
CA ALA A 382 -4.53 8.46 27.26
C ALA A 382 -3.24 7.99 26.55
N ALA A 383 -3.26 6.82 25.92
CA ALA A 383 -2.14 6.31 25.14
C ALA A 383 -1.78 7.23 23.97
N LYS A 384 -2.79 7.74 23.23
CA LYS A 384 -2.59 8.68 22.12
C LYS A 384 -1.89 9.97 22.54
N LYS A 385 -2.29 10.54 23.69
CA LYS A 385 -1.65 11.75 24.26
C LYS A 385 -0.18 11.54 24.62
N ILE A 386 0.21 10.29 24.92
CA ILE A 386 1.60 9.94 25.23
C ILE A 386 2.40 9.81 23.94
N ILE A 387 1.93 9.00 22.99
CA ILE A 387 2.72 8.65 21.80
C ILE A 387 2.86 9.78 20.78
N ILE A 388 1.91 10.73 20.73
CA ILE A 388 1.94 11.85 19.75
C ILE A 388 3.15 12.77 19.93
N LYS A 389 3.82 12.70 21.08
CA LYS A 389 5.00 13.52 21.40
C LYS A 389 6.30 12.95 20.84
N TYR A 390 6.27 11.74 20.28
CA TYR A 390 7.44 11.01 19.85
C TYR A 390 7.31 10.62 18.39
N ASP A 391 8.42 10.75 17.67
CA ASP A 391 8.55 10.19 16.33
C ASP A 391 9.10 8.77 16.35
N LEU A 392 8.78 7.98 15.32
CA LEU A 392 9.25 6.59 15.23
C LEU A 392 10.77 6.50 15.21
N ASP A 393 11.43 7.39 14.45
CA ASP A 393 12.87 7.37 14.26
C ASP A 393 13.59 7.69 15.57
N GLU A 394 13.10 8.70 16.32
CA GLU A 394 13.62 9.04 17.66
C GLU A 394 13.57 7.86 18.63
N ILE A 395 12.49 7.07 18.60
CA ILE A 395 12.35 5.90 19.48
C ILE A 395 13.28 4.77 19.00
N ARG A 396 13.39 4.58 17.69
CA ARG A 396 14.20 3.51 17.10
C ARG A 396 15.68 3.70 17.36
N ASP A 397 16.16 4.94 17.33
CA ASP A 397 17.54 5.29 17.67
C ASP A 397 17.88 5.00 19.13
N VAL A 398 16.88 5.02 20.01
CA VAL A 398 17.04 4.73 21.45
C VAL A 398 16.89 3.24 21.75
N SER A 399 15.83 2.60 21.24
CA SER A 399 15.63 1.15 21.40
C SER A 399 14.75 0.59 20.29
N ALA A 400 15.35 -0.29 19.48
CA ALA A 400 14.65 -1.02 18.41
C ALA A 400 13.46 -1.84 18.94
N GLY A 401 13.58 -2.42 20.14
CA GLY A 401 12.50 -3.17 20.77
C GLY A 401 11.31 -2.29 21.15
N THR A 402 11.58 -1.11 21.70
CA THR A 402 10.54 -0.13 22.02
C THR A 402 9.86 0.41 20.76
N ALA A 403 10.60 0.60 19.66
CA ALA A 403 10.01 1.04 18.40
C ALA A 403 8.94 0.08 17.88
N THR A 404 9.12 -1.24 18.05
CA THR A 404 8.07 -2.22 17.73
C THR A 404 6.81 -2.02 18.57
N PHE A 405 6.95 -1.72 19.87
CA PHE A 405 5.80 -1.42 20.74
C PHE A 405 5.15 -0.07 20.41
N TYR A 406 5.93 0.94 20.01
CA TYR A 406 5.38 2.20 19.52
C TYR A 406 4.50 1.99 18.28
N LEU A 407 5.00 1.26 17.29
CA LEU A 407 4.23 0.91 16.09
C LEU A 407 2.95 0.17 16.44
N TRP A 408 3.03 -0.77 17.39
CA TRP A 408 1.87 -1.48 17.89
C TRP A 408 0.84 -0.55 18.54
N VAL A 409 1.26 0.31 19.48
CA VAL A 409 0.34 1.26 20.14
C VAL A 409 -0.30 2.19 19.12
N ASN A 410 0.50 2.79 18.23
CA ASN A 410 0.01 3.70 17.21
C ASN A 410 -1.02 3.02 16.30
N TYR A 411 -0.79 1.75 15.97
CA TYR A 411 -1.70 0.96 15.17
C TYR A 411 -3.01 0.63 15.91
N GLN A 412 -2.93 0.22 17.18
CA GLN A 412 -4.12 -0.06 18.00
C GLN A 412 -5.05 1.15 18.14
N LEU A 413 -4.50 2.38 18.04
CA LEU A 413 -5.23 3.64 18.16
C LEU A 413 -5.83 4.16 16.85
N PHE A 414 -5.51 3.51 15.73
CA PHE A 414 -6.01 3.88 14.41
C PHE A 414 -7.32 3.16 14.06
N PHE A 415 -7.56 2.00 14.69
CA PHE A 415 -8.86 1.35 14.76
C PHE A 415 -9.69 2.03 15.84
#